data_AF-A0AAD4SH16-F1
#
_entry.id   AF-A0AAD4SH16-F1
#
_cell.length_a   1.000
_cell.length_b   1.000
_cell.length_c   1.000
_cell.angle_alpha   90.00
_cell.angle_beta   90.00
_cell.angle_gamma   90.00
#
_symmetry.space_group_name_H-M   'P 1'
#
loop_
_entity.id
_entity.type
_entity.pdbx_description
1 polymer ?
#
loop_
_entity_poly.entity_id
_entity_poly.type
_entity_poly.pdbx_seq_one_letter_code
_entity_poly.pdbx_strand_id
1 'polypeptide(L)'
;MKITEINTDFKDSSSSSSNKRAKLKIVELDSDGKEVVEIIKQVENFEEEEKEAVVGEPLLVFGEDLMLMILNHLDAQGVASCLLVSHGWSDVASSDSLWTKKCEDLWLGKAHMPRLLPGVSRLAAYSFSMMDARRSRIMTEDLCDHVWEFRFKKEAPEYWRNLDPSWKGIGPPMLRYFHPDGSQSADPDDQVWGGHECTFSTVTTFVADGNIRKHYVRINRWPPMTVSRNKDWSWELGNQLYWYSSTPDATKEGGTGPLFSA
;
A
#
# COMPACT_ATOMS: atom_id res chain seq x y z
N MET A 1 -27.54 4.52 -65.67
CA MET A 1 -27.71 5.41 -64.50
C MET A 1 -26.36 6.06 -64.19
N LYS A 2 -26.15 7.30 -64.63
CA LYS A 2 -25.00 8.13 -64.26
C LYS A 2 -25.54 9.24 -63.37
N ILE A 3 -25.11 9.27 -62.10
CA ILE A 3 -25.43 10.37 -61.18
C ILE A 3 -24.31 11.38 -61.34
N THR A 4 -24.60 12.51 -61.98
CA THR A 4 -23.66 13.62 -62.11
C THR A 4 -24.29 14.85 -61.47
N GLU A 5 -23.57 15.34 -60.45
CA GLU A 5 -23.72 16.62 -59.76
C GLU A 5 -24.72 16.69 -58.59
N ILE A 6 -24.14 16.86 -57.40
CA ILE A 6 -24.80 17.35 -56.19
C ILE A 6 -24.54 18.85 -56.18
N ASN A 7 -25.51 19.65 -56.63
CA ASN A 7 -25.40 21.10 -56.53
C ASN A 7 -25.95 21.55 -55.16
N THR A 8 -25.09 22.19 -54.36
CA THR A 8 -25.42 22.68 -53.01
C THR A 8 -25.24 24.18 -52.94
N ASP A 9 -26.02 24.90 -53.73
CA ASP A 9 -26.22 26.34 -53.55
C ASP A 9 -27.65 26.58 -53.09
N PHE A 10 -27.84 27.15 -51.89
CA PHE A 10 -28.45 28.47 -51.73
C PHE A 10 -28.44 28.99 -50.28
N LYS A 11 -28.34 30.32 -50.22
CA LYS A 11 -28.28 31.25 -49.08
C LYS A 11 -29.50 31.24 -48.15
N ASP A 12 -29.21 31.53 -46.88
CA ASP A 12 -30.08 31.70 -45.72
C ASP A 12 -31.20 32.76 -45.85
N SER A 13 -32.30 32.50 -45.16
CA SER A 13 -33.10 33.56 -44.52
C SER A 13 -33.80 33.05 -43.25
N SER A 14 -33.30 33.49 -42.09
CA SER A 14 -34.02 33.77 -40.84
C SER A 14 -35.23 32.87 -40.45
N SER A 15 -35.03 31.93 -39.52
CA SER A 15 -35.97 31.64 -38.42
C SER A 15 -35.29 30.73 -37.38
N SER A 16 -35.57 30.95 -36.09
CA SER A 16 -34.98 30.27 -34.93
C SER A 16 -35.51 28.83 -34.74
N SER A 17 -35.37 27.98 -35.74
CA SER A 17 -35.70 26.56 -35.63
C SER A 17 -34.62 25.76 -36.36
N SER A 18 -33.82 25.00 -35.61
CA SER A 18 -32.59 24.35 -36.06
C SER A 18 -32.79 23.21 -37.08
N ASN A 19 -33.97 23.06 -37.67
CA ASN A 19 -34.24 22.04 -38.68
C ASN A 19 -33.84 22.54 -40.07
N LYS A 20 -32.58 22.29 -40.47
CA LYS A 20 -32.13 22.50 -41.85
C LYS A 20 -32.77 21.45 -42.76
N ARG A 21 -33.71 21.87 -43.61
CA ARG A 21 -34.32 21.01 -44.63
C ARG A 21 -33.47 21.03 -45.90
N ALA A 22 -32.84 19.91 -46.23
CA ALA A 22 -32.17 19.73 -47.50
C ALA A 22 -33.16 19.12 -48.53
N LYS A 23 -33.17 19.66 -49.75
CA LYS A 23 -33.93 19.08 -50.87
C LYS A 23 -32.95 18.45 -51.85
N LEU A 24 -33.07 17.14 -52.04
CA LEU A 24 -32.33 16.40 -53.07
C LEU A 24 -33.17 16.36 -54.34
N LYS A 25 -32.65 16.96 -55.41
CA LYS A 25 -33.23 16.90 -56.76
C LYS A 25 -32.47 15.84 -57.56
N ILE A 26 -33.17 14.77 -57.97
CA ILE A 26 -32.64 13.73 -58.85
C ILE A 26 -33.30 13.92 -60.21
N VAL A 27 -32.48 14.09 -61.24
CA VAL A 27 -32.93 14.29 -62.62
C VAL A 27 -32.45 13.13 -63.49
N GLU A 28 -33.36 12.54 -64.25
CA GLU A 28 -33.04 11.51 -65.24
C GLU A 28 -33.04 12.12 -66.65
N LEU A 29 -31.91 11.99 -67.35
CA LEU A 29 -31.70 12.49 -68.71
C LEU A 29 -31.90 11.38 -69.75
N ASP A 30 -32.52 11.68 -70.87
CA ASP A 30 -32.58 10.78 -72.02
C ASP A 30 -31.26 10.73 -72.82
N SER A 31 -31.22 9.90 -73.87
CA SER A 31 -30.06 9.71 -74.73
C SER A 31 -29.61 10.97 -75.50
N ASP A 32 -30.49 11.97 -75.59
CA ASP A 32 -30.22 13.25 -76.26
C ASP A 32 -29.91 14.37 -75.25
N GLY A 33 -29.84 14.04 -73.95
CA GLY A 33 -29.49 14.97 -72.87
C GLY A 33 -30.65 15.85 -72.39
N LYS A 34 -31.90 15.50 -72.69
CA LYS A 34 -33.08 16.21 -72.17
C LYS A 34 -33.60 15.59 -70.88
N GLU A 35 -33.99 16.45 -69.93
CA GLU A 35 -34.59 16.05 -68.65
C GLU A 35 -35.98 15.45 -68.86
N VAL A 36 -36.19 14.19 -68.44
CA VAL A 36 -37.47 13.48 -68.60
C VAL A 36 -38.22 13.29 -67.29
N VAL A 37 -37.51 13.17 -66.16
CA VAL A 37 -38.14 12.96 -64.84
C VAL A 37 -37.39 13.73 -63.75
N GLU A 38 -38.14 14.49 -62.95
CA GLU A 38 -37.65 15.22 -61.77
C GLU A 38 -38.28 14.66 -60.49
N ILE A 39 -37.45 14.15 -59.56
CA ILE A 39 -37.88 13.69 -58.24
C ILE A 39 -37.22 14.53 -57.17
N ILE A 40 -38.02 15.25 -56.38
CA ILE A 40 -37.57 16.05 -55.24
C ILE A 40 -37.86 15.29 -53.95
N LYS A 41 -36.83 14.83 -53.25
CA LYS A 41 -36.96 14.26 -51.89
C LYS A 41 -36.58 15.31 -50.85
N GLN A 42 -37.47 15.53 -49.88
CA GLN A 42 -37.15 16.32 -48.69
C GLN A 42 -36.47 15.40 -47.68
N VAL A 43 -35.24 15.74 -47.30
CA VAL A 43 -34.50 15.05 -46.24
C VAL A 43 -34.45 16.01 -45.06
N GLU A 44 -35.08 15.60 -43.96
CA GLU A 44 -34.97 16.32 -42.68
C GLU A 44 -33.68 15.86 -42.00
N ASN A 45 -32.68 16.74 -41.94
CA ASN A 45 -31.51 16.52 -41.10
C ASN A 45 -31.90 16.87 -39.66
N PHE A 46 -31.94 15.86 -38.80
CA PHE A 46 -31.96 16.05 -37.36
C PHE A 46 -30.50 16.25 -36.91
N GLU A 47 -30.11 17.49 -36.65
CA GLU A 47 -28.90 17.77 -35.87
C GLU A 47 -29.26 17.48 -34.40
N GLU A 48 -28.83 16.33 -33.86
CA GLU A 48 -28.89 16.09 -32.42
C GLU A 48 -27.94 17.09 -31.74
N GLU A 49 -28.50 18.05 -31.00
CA GLU A 49 -27.72 18.90 -30.10
C GLU A 49 -27.11 18.01 -29.00
N GLU A 50 -25.83 17.63 -29.16
CA GLU A 50 -25.00 17.15 -28.06
C GLU A 50 -24.93 18.25 -27.00
N LYS A 51 -25.78 18.16 -25.98
CA LYS A 51 -25.63 18.95 -24.76
C LYS A 51 -24.32 18.53 -24.13
N GLU A 52 -23.28 19.36 -24.23
CA GLU A 52 -22.07 19.25 -23.43
C GLU A 52 -22.49 19.06 -21.97
N ALA A 53 -22.27 17.84 -21.45
CA ALA A 53 -22.52 17.56 -20.06
C ALA A 53 -21.57 18.45 -19.26
N VAL A 54 -22.11 19.45 -18.57
CA VAL A 54 -21.35 20.21 -17.57
C VAL A 54 -20.92 19.20 -16.52
N VAL A 55 -19.67 18.76 -16.60
CA VAL A 55 -19.07 17.83 -15.64
C VAL A 55 -18.91 18.60 -14.34
N GLY A 56 -19.94 18.54 -13.50
CA GLY A 56 -19.90 19.10 -12.16
C GLY A 56 -18.81 18.43 -11.35
N GLU A 57 -18.09 19.22 -10.56
CA GLU A 57 -17.07 18.70 -9.65
C GLU A 57 -17.72 17.65 -8.71
N PRO A 58 -17.21 16.40 -8.66
CA PRO A 58 -17.94 15.31 -8.02
C PRO A 58 -18.27 15.55 -6.55
N LEU A 59 -17.39 16.24 -5.81
CA LEU A 59 -17.63 16.55 -4.40
C LEU A 59 -18.79 17.53 -4.22
N LEU A 60 -18.91 18.55 -5.09
CA LEU A 60 -20.08 19.45 -5.11
C LEU A 60 -21.38 18.73 -5.49
N VAL A 61 -21.32 17.74 -6.38
CA VAL A 61 -22.51 17.02 -6.86
C VAL A 61 -23.00 15.97 -5.85
N PHE A 62 -22.07 15.19 -5.30
CA PHE A 62 -22.40 14.06 -4.42
C PHE A 62 -22.40 14.44 -2.93
N GLY A 63 -21.68 15.49 -2.53
CA GLY A 63 -21.45 15.83 -1.13
C GLY A 63 -20.46 14.88 -0.45
N GLU A 64 -20.09 15.21 0.79
CA GLU A 64 -19.04 14.50 1.55
C GLU A 64 -19.41 13.04 1.85
N ASP A 65 -20.65 12.75 2.25
CA ASP A 65 -21.07 11.41 2.67
C ASP A 65 -20.98 10.39 1.52
N LEU A 66 -21.51 10.75 0.35
CA LEU A 66 -21.44 9.88 -0.83
C LEU A 66 -20.00 9.76 -1.34
N MET A 67 -19.21 10.84 -1.27
CA MET A 67 -17.79 10.78 -1.59
C MET A 67 -17.05 9.84 -0.65
N LEU A 68 -17.29 9.87 0.67
CA LEU A 68 -16.74 8.90 1.62
C LEU A 68 -17.10 7.47 1.24
N MET A 69 -18.38 7.21 0.90
CA MET A 69 -18.82 5.88 0.45
C MET A 69 -18.06 5.43 -0.81
N ILE A 70 -17.91 6.30 -1.80
CA ILE A 70 -17.17 6.01 -3.04
C ILE A 70 -15.70 5.73 -2.74
N LEU A 71 -15.03 6.60 -1.99
CA LEU A 71 -13.61 6.46 -1.65
C LEU A 71 -13.34 5.22 -0.78
N ASN A 72 -14.33 4.70 -0.06
CA ASN A 72 -14.18 3.47 0.73
C ASN A 72 -14.00 2.21 -0.13
N HIS A 73 -14.32 2.28 -1.42
CA HIS A 73 -14.06 1.22 -2.38
C HIS A 73 -12.64 1.26 -2.97
N LEU A 74 -11.88 2.32 -2.72
CA LEU A 74 -10.49 2.45 -3.16
C LEU A 74 -9.53 1.79 -2.16
N ASP A 75 -8.41 1.30 -2.68
CA ASP A 75 -7.27 0.89 -1.85
C ASP A 75 -6.56 2.11 -1.25
N ALA A 76 -5.63 1.86 -0.32
CA ALA A 76 -4.92 2.93 0.38
C ALA A 76 -4.16 3.87 -0.58
N GLN A 77 -3.62 3.34 -1.68
CA GLN A 77 -2.93 4.14 -2.69
C GLN A 77 -3.90 5.04 -3.47
N GLY A 78 -5.08 4.53 -3.83
CA GLY A 78 -6.15 5.29 -4.47
C GLY A 78 -6.63 6.44 -3.57
N VAL A 79 -6.94 6.15 -2.29
CA VAL A 79 -7.35 7.17 -1.31
C VAL A 79 -6.23 8.20 -1.10
N ALA A 80 -4.97 7.78 -1.01
CA ALA A 80 -3.84 8.70 -0.87
C ALA A 80 -3.68 9.63 -2.07
N SER A 81 -3.99 9.16 -3.29
CA SER A 81 -3.93 9.98 -4.50
C SER A 81 -5.00 11.07 -4.48
N CYS A 82 -6.18 10.80 -3.88
CA CYS A 82 -7.25 11.79 -3.72
C CYS A 82 -6.84 12.99 -2.84
N LEU A 83 -5.88 12.81 -1.91
CA LEU A 83 -5.35 13.90 -1.09
C LEU A 83 -4.69 15.00 -1.94
N LEU A 84 -4.24 14.69 -3.16
CA LEU A 84 -3.51 15.59 -4.03
C LEU A 84 -4.40 16.32 -5.06
N VAL A 85 -5.71 16.05 -5.07
CA VAL A 85 -6.63 16.56 -6.09
C VAL A 85 -7.05 18.00 -5.79
N SER A 86 -7.60 18.26 -4.60
CA SER A 86 -8.03 19.58 -4.15
C SER A 86 -8.17 19.61 -2.62
N HIS A 87 -8.37 20.79 -2.04
CA HIS A 87 -8.60 20.93 -0.59
C HIS A 87 -9.83 20.13 -0.12
N GLY A 88 -10.97 20.24 -0.82
CA GLY A 88 -12.18 19.50 -0.45
C GLY A 88 -11.99 17.97 -0.56
N TRP A 89 -11.29 17.50 -1.59
CA TRP A 89 -10.96 16.07 -1.68
C TRP A 89 -10.00 15.63 -0.59
N SER A 90 -9.03 16.47 -0.23
CA SER A 90 -8.10 16.20 0.87
C SER A 90 -8.84 16.09 2.19
N ASP A 91 -9.79 16.97 2.47
CA ASP A 91 -10.59 16.95 3.70
C ASP A 91 -11.34 15.61 3.84
N VAL A 92 -12.03 15.19 2.78
CA VAL A 92 -12.75 13.90 2.75
C VAL A 92 -11.79 12.70 2.80
N ALA A 93 -10.74 12.69 1.97
CA ALA A 93 -9.80 11.58 1.84
C ALA A 93 -8.89 11.42 3.07
N SER A 94 -8.74 12.44 3.91
CA SER A 94 -8.00 12.36 5.18
C SER A 94 -8.82 11.82 6.36
N SER A 95 -10.12 11.58 6.15
CA SER A 95 -11.05 11.14 7.20
C SER A 95 -10.64 9.83 7.88
N ASP A 96 -10.67 9.81 9.21
CA ASP A 96 -10.33 8.65 10.01
C ASP A 96 -11.25 7.45 9.76
N SER A 97 -12.50 7.68 9.34
CA SER A 97 -13.42 6.59 9.00
C SER A 97 -12.93 5.77 7.80
N LEU A 98 -12.32 6.42 6.80
CA LEU A 98 -11.70 5.76 5.66
C LEU A 98 -10.46 5.00 6.09
N TRP A 99 -9.58 5.63 6.86
CA TRP A 99 -8.27 5.06 7.17
C TRP A 99 -8.33 4.00 8.28
N THR A 100 -9.37 3.96 9.11
CA THR A 100 -9.56 2.92 10.14
C THR A 100 -9.53 1.53 9.52
N LYS A 101 -10.40 1.26 8.53
CA LYS A 101 -10.45 -0.04 7.84
C LYS A 101 -9.12 -0.37 7.13
N LYS A 102 -8.47 0.65 6.58
CA LYS A 102 -7.22 0.48 5.80
C LYS A 102 -6.05 0.14 6.74
N CYS A 103 -6.05 0.70 7.96
CA CYS A 103 -5.13 0.31 9.03
C CYS A 103 -5.40 -1.12 9.49
N GLU A 104 -6.66 -1.50 9.73
CA GLU A 104 -7.02 -2.87 10.09
C GLU A 104 -6.54 -3.87 9.04
N ASP A 105 -6.82 -3.63 7.76
CA ASP A 105 -6.37 -4.46 6.64
C ASP A 105 -4.83 -4.52 6.56
N LEU A 106 -4.14 -3.40 6.83
CA LEU A 106 -2.68 -3.32 6.82
C LEU A 106 -2.05 -4.11 7.98
N TRP A 107 -2.65 -4.01 9.17
CA TRP A 107 -2.15 -4.61 10.40
C TRP A 107 -2.56 -6.07 10.56
N LEU A 108 -3.53 -6.54 9.78
CA LEU A 108 -3.96 -7.94 9.80
C LEU A 108 -2.78 -8.88 9.54
N GLY A 109 -2.60 -9.86 10.44
CA GLY A 109 -1.54 -10.86 10.34
C GLY A 109 -0.12 -10.32 10.53
N LYS A 110 0.04 -9.08 11.02
CA LYS A 110 1.36 -8.55 11.40
C LYS A 110 1.77 -9.05 12.78
N ALA A 111 3.06 -9.30 12.96
CA ALA A 111 3.65 -9.68 14.23
C ALA A 111 3.76 -8.48 15.18
N HIS A 112 4.24 -7.34 14.66
CA HIS A 112 4.56 -6.13 15.44
C HIS A 112 4.15 -4.87 14.70
N MET A 113 3.53 -3.93 15.40
CA MET A 113 3.19 -2.59 14.93
C MET A 113 4.11 -1.54 15.58
N PRO A 114 4.35 -0.39 14.93
CA PRO A 114 5.06 0.70 15.59
C PRO A 114 4.28 1.22 16.80
N ARG A 115 5.00 1.71 17.82
CA ARG A 115 4.39 2.40 18.95
C ARG A 115 3.85 3.75 18.50
N LEU A 116 2.52 3.81 18.30
CA LEU A 116 1.82 5.03 17.90
C LEU A 116 1.55 5.92 19.10
N LEU A 117 1.73 7.23 18.94
CA LEU A 117 1.37 8.19 19.97
C LEU A 117 -0.16 8.27 20.13
N PRO A 118 -0.68 8.47 21.34
CA PRO A 118 -2.11 8.72 21.53
C PRO A 118 -2.57 9.95 20.73
N GLY A 119 -3.74 9.85 20.08
CA GLY A 119 -4.35 10.98 19.36
C GLY A 119 -3.83 11.22 17.94
N VAL A 120 -2.97 10.35 17.39
CA VAL A 120 -2.62 10.42 15.96
C VAL A 120 -3.81 10.05 15.09
N SER A 121 -3.96 10.73 13.95
CA SER A 121 -4.96 10.37 12.94
C SER A 121 -4.67 8.99 12.35
N ARG A 122 -5.69 8.35 11.78
CA ARG A 122 -5.57 7.03 11.15
C ARG A 122 -4.73 7.08 9.88
N LEU A 123 -4.81 8.16 9.10
CA LEU A 123 -3.90 8.40 7.98
C LEU A 123 -2.43 8.46 8.43
N ALA A 124 -2.16 9.19 9.52
CA ALA A 124 -0.82 9.27 10.09
C ALA A 124 -0.36 7.90 10.62
N ALA A 125 -1.21 7.18 11.34
CA ALA A 125 -0.93 5.83 11.83
C ALA A 125 -0.58 4.86 10.69
N TYR A 126 -1.35 4.89 9.59
CA TYR A 126 -1.07 4.10 8.38
C TYR A 126 0.31 4.46 7.79
N SER A 127 0.56 5.76 7.63
CA SER A 127 1.81 6.27 7.05
C SER A 127 3.01 5.88 7.89
N PHE A 128 2.94 6.06 9.21
CA PHE A 128 3.98 5.65 10.15
C PHE A 128 4.22 4.14 10.10
N SER A 129 3.17 3.33 10.03
CA SER A 129 3.30 1.87 9.90
C SER A 129 4.01 1.45 8.62
N MET A 130 3.69 2.10 7.50
CA MET A 130 4.35 1.85 6.21
C MET A 130 5.81 2.30 6.18
N MET A 131 6.12 3.43 6.81
CA MET A 131 7.50 3.92 6.95
C MET A 131 8.31 2.99 7.85
N ASP A 132 7.72 2.57 8.98
CA ASP A 132 8.33 1.67 9.93
C ASP A 132 8.62 0.31 9.28
N ALA A 133 7.64 -0.28 8.59
CA ALA A 133 7.77 -1.56 7.88
C ALA A 133 8.95 -1.61 6.89
N ARG A 134 9.41 -0.47 6.36
CA ARG A 134 10.53 -0.37 5.43
C ARG A 134 11.89 -0.19 6.11
N ARG A 135 11.95 -0.10 7.43
CA ARG A 135 13.20 0.01 8.19
C ARG A 135 14.03 -1.26 8.01
N SER A 136 15.31 -1.06 7.73
CA SER A 136 16.35 -2.09 7.77
C SER A 136 17.23 -1.99 9.04
N ARG A 137 17.02 -0.95 9.84
CA ARG A 137 17.80 -0.64 11.04
C ARG A 137 16.96 -0.97 12.27
N ILE A 138 17.50 -1.83 13.12
CA ILE A 138 16.94 -2.13 14.44
C ILE A 138 17.57 -1.20 15.47
N MET A 139 16.76 -0.76 16.43
CA MET A 139 17.19 0.05 17.57
C MET A 139 17.18 -0.79 18.85
N THR A 140 17.73 -0.24 19.92
CA THR A 140 17.78 -0.92 21.22
C THR A 140 16.37 -1.18 21.76
N GLU A 141 15.46 -0.24 21.54
CA GLU A 141 14.06 -0.35 21.95
C GLU A 141 13.37 -1.53 21.25
N ASP A 142 13.60 -1.70 19.95
CA ASP A 142 13.07 -2.83 19.18
C ASP A 142 13.59 -4.19 19.74
N LEU A 143 14.85 -4.23 20.18
CA LEU A 143 15.42 -5.44 20.79
C LEU A 143 14.74 -5.76 22.13
N CYS A 144 14.54 -4.74 22.97
CA CYS A 144 14.01 -4.87 24.32
C CYS A 144 12.49 -5.06 24.37
N ASP A 145 11.76 -4.57 23.36
CA ASP A 145 10.31 -4.66 23.30
C ASP A 145 9.82 -6.11 23.10
N HIS A 146 10.61 -6.92 22.39
CA HIS A 146 10.22 -8.25 21.97
C HIS A 146 10.90 -9.36 22.78
N VAL A 147 10.19 -10.48 22.90
CA VAL A 147 10.80 -11.77 23.23
C VAL A 147 11.35 -12.38 21.95
N TRP A 148 12.50 -13.04 22.05
CA TRP A 148 13.19 -13.59 20.88
C TRP A 148 13.33 -15.10 21.00
N GLU A 149 12.80 -15.84 20.02
CA GLU A 149 13.17 -17.24 19.83
C GLU A 149 14.59 -17.33 19.30
N PHE A 150 15.40 -18.21 19.88
CA PHE A 150 16.78 -18.47 19.49
C PHE A 150 16.95 -19.93 19.06
N ARG A 151 17.63 -20.14 17.92
CA ARG A 151 17.93 -21.48 17.40
C ARG A 151 19.30 -21.55 16.75
N PHE A 152 19.94 -22.71 16.85
CA PHE A 152 21.14 -23.01 16.07
C PHE A 152 20.80 -23.50 14.66
N LYS A 153 21.64 -23.12 13.70
CA LYS A 153 21.60 -23.62 12.32
C LYS A 153 22.41 -24.91 12.18
N LYS A 154 22.24 -25.62 11.07
CA LYS A 154 22.93 -26.88 10.79
C LYS A 154 24.46 -26.74 10.80
N GLU A 155 24.96 -25.57 10.45
CA GLU A 155 26.39 -25.21 10.39
C GLU A 155 27.00 -25.01 11.79
N ALA A 156 26.18 -24.89 12.84
CA ALA A 156 26.69 -24.79 14.20
C ALA A 156 27.39 -26.09 14.63
N PRO A 157 28.45 -26.00 15.45
CA PRO A 157 29.09 -27.18 16.02
C PRO A 157 28.09 -28.10 16.71
N GLU A 158 28.29 -29.41 16.57
CA GLU A 158 27.36 -30.43 17.06
C GLU A 158 27.06 -30.30 18.55
N TYR A 159 28.06 -29.97 19.36
CA TYR A 159 27.89 -29.70 20.78
C TYR A 159 26.75 -28.69 21.06
N TRP A 160 26.75 -27.55 20.37
CA TRP A 160 25.75 -26.49 20.56
C TRP A 160 24.37 -26.91 20.05
N ARG A 161 24.32 -27.59 18.89
CA ARG A 161 23.06 -28.12 18.35
C ARG A 161 22.41 -29.14 19.29
N ASN A 162 23.21 -29.93 19.99
CA ASN A 162 22.71 -30.91 20.96
C ASN A 162 22.22 -30.28 22.27
N LEU A 163 22.49 -29.01 22.53
CA LEU A 163 21.90 -28.27 23.65
C LEU A 163 20.54 -27.65 23.27
N ASP A 164 20.28 -27.40 21.99
CA ASP A 164 19.03 -26.83 21.50
C ASP A 164 17.87 -27.85 21.55
N PRO A 165 16.85 -27.65 22.40
CA PRO A 165 15.72 -28.56 22.51
C PRO A 165 14.89 -28.65 21.22
N SER A 166 14.76 -27.54 20.50
CA SER A 166 14.01 -27.48 19.24
C SER A 166 14.73 -28.20 18.10
N TRP A 167 16.07 -28.12 18.05
CA TRP A 167 16.89 -28.87 17.11
C TRP A 167 16.74 -30.38 17.30
N LYS A 168 16.70 -30.82 18.56
CA LYS A 168 16.49 -32.24 18.94
C LYS A 168 15.05 -32.70 18.78
N GLY A 169 14.09 -31.78 18.57
CA GLY A 169 12.66 -32.09 18.53
C GLY A 169 12.10 -32.55 19.87
N ILE A 170 12.73 -32.19 20.99
CA ILE A 170 12.34 -32.61 22.34
C ILE A 170 11.70 -31.48 23.17
N GLY A 171 11.65 -30.26 22.63
CA GLY A 171 11.11 -29.11 23.33
C GLY A 171 10.95 -27.88 22.43
N PRO A 172 10.41 -26.78 22.98
CA PRO A 172 10.25 -25.53 22.25
C PRO A 172 11.61 -24.88 21.94
N PRO A 173 11.62 -23.88 21.03
CA PRO A 173 12.76 -22.99 20.85
C PRO A 173 13.13 -22.29 22.15
N MET A 174 14.42 -21.98 22.31
CA MET A 174 14.90 -21.25 23.48
C MET A 174 14.51 -19.78 23.39
N LEU A 175 14.18 -19.13 24.50
CA LEU A 175 13.81 -17.71 24.51
C LEU A 175 14.93 -16.82 25.02
N ARG A 176 15.01 -15.61 24.49
CA ARG A 176 16.01 -14.59 24.82
C ARG A 176 15.31 -13.27 25.07
N TYR A 177 15.81 -12.56 26.08
CA TYR A 177 15.24 -11.31 26.55
C TYR A 177 16.35 -10.26 26.57
N PHE A 178 16.17 -9.18 25.83
CA PHE A 178 17.10 -8.05 25.82
C PHE A 178 16.62 -6.99 26.80
N HIS A 179 17.54 -6.42 27.58
CA HIS A 179 17.19 -5.47 28.63
C HIS A 179 17.75 -4.07 28.32
N PRO A 180 17.08 -2.99 28.76
CA PRO A 180 17.53 -1.62 28.50
C PRO A 180 18.91 -1.28 29.06
N ASP A 181 19.38 -2.01 30.06
CA ASP A 181 20.73 -1.87 30.65
C ASP A 181 21.84 -2.47 29.76
N GLY A 182 21.48 -3.03 28.60
CA GLY A 182 22.40 -3.67 27.67
C GLY A 182 22.67 -5.14 27.99
N SER A 183 22.06 -5.70 29.03
CA SER A 183 22.14 -7.12 29.33
C SER A 183 21.17 -7.93 28.47
N GLN A 184 21.46 -9.22 28.33
CA GLN A 184 20.53 -10.20 27.79
C GLN A 184 20.35 -11.29 28.83
N SER A 185 19.16 -11.90 28.90
CA SER A 185 18.91 -13.09 29.72
C SER A 185 18.21 -14.19 28.89
N ALA A 186 18.10 -15.37 29.48
CA ALA A 186 17.40 -16.53 28.94
C ALA A 186 16.55 -17.19 30.04
N ASP A 187 15.77 -18.20 29.66
CA ASP A 187 15.03 -19.00 30.63
C ASP A 187 15.98 -19.76 31.58
N PRO A 188 15.58 -20.02 32.85
CA PRO A 188 16.45 -20.66 33.84
C PRO A 188 17.00 -22.03 33.42
N ASP A 189 16.24 -22.75 32.60
CA ASP A 189 16.53 -24.11 32.17
C ASP A 189 17.43 -24.17 30.92
N ASP A 190 17.82 -22.99 30.40
CA ASP A 190 18.58 -22.86 29.17
C ASP A 190 20.04 -23.30 29.36
N GLN A 191 20.33 -24.49 28.84
CA GLN A 191 21.66 -25.10 28.91
C GLN A 191 22.71 -24.41 28.03
N VAL A 192 22.30 -23.65 27.01
CA VAL A 192 23.21 -22.87 26.16
C VAL A 192 23.63 -21.59 26.89
N TRP A 193 22.71 -20.98 27.62
CA TRP A 193 22.96 -19.80 28.42
C TRP A 193 23.84 -20.07 29.64
N GLY A 194 23.56 -21.17 30.34
CA GLY A 194 24.40 -21.65 31.45
C GLY A 194 24.55 -20.66 32.61
N GLY A 195 23.64 -19.69 32.75
CA GLY A 195 23.70 -18.65 33.78
C GLY A 195 24.78 -17.58 33.58
N HIS A 196 25.39 -17.50 32.40
CA HIS A 196 26.42 -16.50 32.11
C HIS A 196 25.83 -15.11 31.92
N GLU A 197 26.50 -14.09 32.47
CA GLU A 197 26.21 -12.70 32.13
C GLU A 197 26.50 -12.46 30.64
N CYS A 198 25.53 -11.87 29.94
CA CYS A 198 25.71 -11.49 28.55
C CYS A 198 25.27 -10.05 28.34
N THR A 199 26.00 -9.39 27.45
CA THR A 199 25.74 -8.03 27.02
C THR A 199 25.55 -8.02 25.52
N PHE A 200 24.70 -7.12 25.03
CA PHE A 200 24.52 -6.89 23.61
C PHE A 200 24.95 -5.47 23.22
N SER A 201 25.27 -5.32 21.94
CA SER A 201 25.57 -4.02 21.35
C SER A 201 25.06 -3.96 19.92
N THR A 202 24.54 -2.79 19.54
CA THR A 202 24.12 -2.49 18.17
C THR A 202 25.17 -1.60 17.55
N VAL A 203 25.84 -2.10 16.51
CA VAL A 203 26.93 -1.36 15.84
C VAL A 203 26.43 -0.85 14.50
N THR A 204 26.51 0.46 14.30
CA THR A 204 26.23 1.12 13.03
C THR A 204 27.47 1.87 12.57
N THR A 205 27.94 1.58 11.37
CA THR A 205 29.07 2.26 10.75
C THR A 205 28.61 2.95 9.48
N PHE A 206 29.18 4.11 9.18
CA PHE A 206 28.82 4.93 8.04
C PHE A 206 29.99 5.03 7.06
N VAL A 207 29.68 5.20 5.78
CA VAL A 207 30.62 5.67 4.74
C VAL A 207 30.66 7.20 4.75
N ALA A 208 31.66 7.78 4.07
CA ALA A 208 31.96 9.22 4.12
C ALA A 208 30.83 10.13 3.60
N ASP A 209 29.91 9.59 2.80
CA ASP A 209 28.71 10.24 2.28
C ASP A 209 27.50 10.16 3.23
N GLY A 210 27.67 9.59 4.43
CA GLY A 210 26.61 9.43 5.43
C GLY A 210 25.75 8.18 5.23
N ASN A 211 26.00 7.37 4.20
CA ASN A 211 25.28 6.11 4.02
C ASN A 211 25.72 5.06 5.03
N ILE A 212 24.82 4.16 5.43
CA ILE A 212 25.15 3.07 6.36
C ILE A 212 26.01 2.02 5.63
N ARG A 213 27.21 1.77 6.15
CA ARG A 213 28.13 0.73 5.64
C ARG A 213 27.81 -0.64 6.22
N LYS A 214 27.62 -0.70 7.54
CA LYS A 214 27.27 -1.92 8.29
C LYS A 214 26.36 -1.57 9.43
N HIS A 215 25.35 -2.40 9.65
CA HIS A 215 24.49 -2.36 10.81
C HIS A 215 24.30 -3.80 11.29
N TYR A 216 24.68 -4.09 12.53
CA TYR A 216 24.59 -5.44 13.10
C TYR A 216 24.40 -5.42 14.61
N VAL A 217 23.85 -6.50 15.14
CA VAL A 217 23.76 -6.76 16.58
C VAL A 217 24.83 -7.78 16.96
N ARG A 218 25.45 -7.59 18.13
CA ARG A 218 26.45 -8.53 18.64
C ARG A 218 26.20 -8.83 20.11
N ILE A 219 26.21 -10.11 20.46
CA ILE A 219 26.14 -10.60 21.83
C ILE A 219 27.55 -10.97 22.29
N ASN A 220 28.05 -10.36 23.35
CA ASN A 220 29.40 -10.59 23.88
C ASN A 220 30.46 -10.59 22.75
N ARG A 221 31.27 -11.67 22.68
CA ARG A 221 32.27 -11.89 21.64
C ARG A 221 31.79 -12.78 20.51
N TRP A 222 30.52 -13.20 20.51
CA TRP A 222 29.96 -14.06 19.47
C TRP A 222 29.96 -13.35 18.11
N PRO A 223 29.85 -14.11 17.00
CA PRO A 223 29.86 -13.52 15.67
C PRO A 223 28.73 -12.48 15.48
N PRO A 224 29.00 -11.36 14.77
CA PRO A 224 27.98 -10.38 14.44
C PRO A 224 26.76 -11.00 13.77
N MET A 225 25.57 -10.48 14.07
CA MET A 225 24.31 -10.86 13.45
C MET A 225 23.82 -9.75 12.53
N THR A 226 23.51 -10.11 11.29
CA THR A 226 22.78 -9.23 10.39
C THR A 226 21.33 -9.13 10.82
N VAL A 227 20.74 -7.95 10.59
CA VAL A 227 19.37 -7.62 10.94
C VAL A 227 18.53 -7.65 9.68
N SER A 228 17.36 -8.26 9.74
CA SER A 228 16.36 -8.21 8.68
C SER A 228 14.96 -8.05 9.25
N ARG A 229 14.06 -7.49 8.43
CA ARG A 229 12.65 -7.34 8.76
C ARG A 229 11.80 -8.16 7.78
N ASN A 230 10.86 -8.92 8.31
CA ASN A 230 9.98 -9.79 7.55
C ASN A 230 8.73 -9.06 7.04
N LYS A 231 7.99 -9.70 6.13
CA LYS A 231 6.75 -9.14 5.54
C LYS A 231 5.61 -9.00 6.55
N ASP A 232 5.62 -9.82 7.58
CA ASP A 232 4.73 -9.74 8.74
C ASP A 232 5.21 -8.71 9.77
N TRP A 233 6.26 -7.95 9.48
CA TRP A 233 6.87 -6.94 10.35
C TRP A 233 7.62 -7.48 11.56
N SER A 234 7.79 -8.81 11.66
CA SER A 234 8.73 -9.40 12.62
C SER A 234 10.18 -9.06 12.27
N TRP A 235 11.04 -9.10 13.28
CA TRP A 235 12.47 -8.93 13.14
C TRP A 235 13.19 -10.28 13.20
N GLU A 236 14.25 -10.39 12.42
CA GLU A 236 15.21 -11.49 12.47
C GLU A 236 16.62 -10.96 12.68
N LEU A 237 17.36 -11.65 13.54
CA LEU A 237 18.81 -11.47 13.70
C LEU A 237 19.47 -12.78 13.35
N GLY A 238 20.54 -12.79 12.56
CA GLY A 238 21.20 -14.05 12.30
C GLY A 238 22.58 -13.95 11.69
N ASN A 239 23.29 -15.06 11.76
CA ASN A 239 24.52 -15.29 11.03
C ASN A 239 24.54 -16.74 10.54
N GLN A 240 25.71 -17.25 10.16
CA GLN A 240 25.82 -18.62 9.65
C GLN A 240 25.54 -19.69 10.72
N LEU A 241 25.70 -19.39 12.01
CA LEU A 241 25.64 -20.38 13.08
C LEU A 241 24.28 -20.42 13.79
N TYR A 242 23.63 -19.28 13.95
CA TYR A 242 22.38 -19.19 14.72
C TYR A 242 21.55 -18.01 14.24
N TRP A 243 20.30 -17.98 14.69
CA TRP A 243 19.38 -16.90 14.42
C TRP A 243 18.41 -16.69 15.58
N TYR A 244 17.86 -15.48 15.62
CA TYR A 244 16.83 -15.03 16.52
C TYR A 244 15.62 -14.57 15.70
N SER A 245 14.42 -14.93 16.14
CA SER A 245 13.14 -14.42 15.63
C SER A 245 12.42 -13.65 16.72
N SER A 246 11.97 -12.43 16.47
CA SER A 246 11.07 -11.78 17.40
C SER A 246 9.72 -12.50 17.40
N THR A 247 9.18 -12.83 18.57
CA THR A 247 7.89 -13.50 18.70
C THR A 247 6.74 -12.50 18.67
N PRO A 248 5.64 -12.73 17.93
CA PRO A 248 4.44 -11.90 18.02
C PRO A 248 3.96 -11.78 19.46
N ASP A 249 3.57 -10.57 19.87
CA ASP A 249 3.27 -10.25 21.27
C ASP A 249 1.91 -9.57 21.47
N ALA A 250 0.98 -9.74 20.54
CA ALA A 250 -0.36 -9.15 20.60
C ALA A 250 -1.12 -9.43 21.91
N THR A 251 -0.90 -10.60 22.52
CA THR A 251 -1.57 -11.01 23.76
C THR A 251 -0.88 -10.51 25.03
N LYS A 252 0.31 -9.92 24.90
CA LYS A 252 1.08 -9.37 26.03
C LYS A 252 0.57 -7.97 26.36
N GLU A 253 0.45 -7.65 27.64
CA GLU A 253 0.17 -6.29 28.08
C GLU A 253 1.28 -5.33 27.59
N GLY A 254 0.90 -4.27 26.89
CA GLY A 254 1.84 -3.32 26.27
C GLY A 254 2.62 -3.88 25.07
N GLY A 255 2.22 -5.04 24.55
CA GLY A 255 2.76 -5.64 23.34
C GLY A 255 2.53 -4.77 22.11
N THR A 256 3.31 -5.06 21.06
CA THR A 256 3.30 -4.30 19.81
C THR A 256 2.43 -4.95 18.73
N GLY A 257 2.01 -6.20 18.90
CA GLY A 257 1.19 -6.90 17.93
C GLY A 257 -0.26 -6.38 17.86
N PRO A 258 -0.93 -6.54 16.70
CA PRO A 258 -2.34 -6.21 16.52
C PRO A 258 -3.22 -7.15 17.35
N LEU A 259 -4.24 -6.60 18.03
CA LEU A 259 -5.21 -7.39 18.82
C LEU A 259 -6.21 -8.18 17.94
N PHE A 260 -6.13 -8.01 16.62
CA PHE A 260 -7.01 -8.66 15.66
C PHE A 260 -6.43 -10.03 15.30
N SER A 261 -7.16 -11.11 15.59
CA SER A 261 -6.80 -12.44 15.09
C SER A 261 -7.01 -12.50 13.57
N ALA A 262 -6.02 -13.06 12.86
CA ALA A 262 -6.15 -13.39 11.43
C ALA A 262 -7.23 -14.45 11.18
#